data_AF-A0AAE0T1J3-F1
#
_entry.id   AF-A0AAE0T1J3-F1
#
_cell.length_a   1.000
_cell.length_b   1.000
_cell.length_c   1.000
_cell.angle_alpha   90.00
_cell.angle_beta   90.00
_cell.angle_gamma   90.00
#
_symmetry.space_group_name_H-M   'P 1'
#
loop_
_entity.id
_entity.type
_entity.pdbx_description
1 polymer ?
#
loop_
_entity_poly.entity_id
_entity_poly.type
_entity_poly.pdbx_seq_one_letter_code
_entity_poly.pdbx_strand_id
1 'polypeptide(L)'
;MLREKVPLDIISPKTKPNTETSSILCYVFLEKYLPSPIFDRLLAACLAHWPIAKKNSENLIFCGCCVFDLDLHHSLTVFFREHVIFVKVTRIGTTENTLLSKWCINVNEFMTMTLSKVIGSLEHNLRFELSIQCPEFEGYAVNGLITVAVFERNVDVPCHFHHDSHVIISRDMLKFWFPEEETGKLTKPEGVISKEHVSSTYSQKAKLHQIVLNRRLPDLVKDLDFQTVSVYIQQKELFDHVTMRDILEQRTSTE
;
A
#
# COMPACT_ATOMS: atom_id res chain seq x y z
N MET A 1 14.45 -14.32 -19.24
CA MET A 1 13.47 -13.48 -18.52
C MET A 1 12.23 -14.31 -18.26
N LEU A 2 12.12 -14.92 -17.09
CA LEU A 2 10.89 -15.60 -16.66
C LEU A 2 9.88 -14.51 -16.29
N ARG A 3 8.99 -14.15 -17.21
CA ARG A 3 7.73 -13.48 -16.86
C ARG A 3 6.85 -14.55 -16.23
N GLU A 4 7.09 -14.87 -14.97
CA GLU A 4 6.09 -15.59 -14.19
C GLU A 4 4.86 -14.69 -14.16
N LYS A 5 3.87 -15.04 -14.98
CA LYS A 5 2.57 -14.40 -14.95
C LYS A 5 2.06 -14.60 -13.53
N VAL A 6 1.77 -13.50 -12.84
CA VAL A 6 1.09 -13.56 -11.54
C VAL A 6 -0.12 -14.50 -11.70
N PRO A 7 -0.22 -15.58 -10.91
CA PRO A 7 -1.25 -16.57 -11.12
C PRO A 7 -2.64 -15.91 -11.01
N LEU A 8 -3.43 -15.99 -12.09
CA LEU A 8 -4.74 -15.35 -12.19
C LEU A 8 -5.69 -15.82 -11.08
N ASP A 9 -5.49 -17.03 -10.56
CA ASP A 9 -6.24 -17.62 -9.44
C ASP A 9 -5.93 -16.99 -8.08
N ILE A 10 -4.78 -16.32 -7.94
CA ILE A 10 -4.41 -15.57 -6.73
C ILE A 10 -5.08 -14.20 -6.75
N ILE A 11 -5.05 -13.53 -7.91
CA ILE A 11 -5.59 -12.18 -8.04
C ILE A 11 -7.11 -12.21 -8.22
N SER A 12 -7.64 -13.23 -8.91
CA SER A 12 -9.07 -13.47 -9.09
C SER A 12 -9.39 -14.90 -8.66
N PRO A 13 -9.54 -15.16 -7.35
CA PRO A 13 -9.94 -16.48 -6.89
C PRO A 13 -11.30 -16.78 -7.52
N LYS A 14 -11.35 -17.81 -8.39
CA LYS A 14 -12.62 -18.39 -8.84
C LYS A 14 -13.49 -18.54 -7.60
N THR A 15 -14.65 -17.90 -7.63
CA THR A 15 -15.58 -17.69 -6.51
C THR A 15 -15.65 -18.92 -5.63
N LYS A 16 -14.83 -18.95 -4.57
CA LYS A 16 -15.04 -19.91 -3.50
C LYS A 16 -16.34 -19.51 -2.83
N PRO A 17 -17.22 -20.47 -2.46
CA PRO A 17 -18.40 -20.14 -1.68
C PRO A 17 -17.97 -19.33 -0.46
N ASN A 18 -18.66 -18.20 -0.22
CA ASN A 18 -18.38 -17.26 0.88
C ASN A 18 -17.12 -16.39 0.71
N THR A 19 -16.85 -15.91 -0.51
CA THR A 19 -15.84 -14.87 -0.76
C THR A 19 -16.53 -13.58 -1.16
N GLU A 20 -16.18 -12.47 -0.51
CA GLU A 20 -16.58 -11.13 -0.91
C GLU A 20 -15.34 -10.33 -1.29
N THR A 21 -15.38 -9.63 -2.42
CA THR A 21 -14.24 -8.86 -2.92
C THR A 21 -14.63 -7.40 -3.13
N SER A 22 -13.75 -6.49 -2.77
CA SER A 22 -13.89 -5.09 -3.15
C SER A 22 -13.78 -4.94 -4.67
N SER A 23 -14.31 -3.82 -5.19
CA SER A 23 -13.82 -3.29 -6.46
C SER A 23 -12.31 -3.04 -6.39
N ILE A 24 -11.61 -3.05 -7.52
CA ILE A 24 -10.15 -2.84 -7.52
C ILE A 24 -9.86 -1.34 -7.54
N LEU A 25 -9.24 -0.83 -6.48
CA LEU A 25 -8.75 0.54 -6.40
C LEU A 25 -7.41 0.64 -7.13
N CYS A 26 -7.26 1.66 -7.95
CA CYS A 26 -6.13 1.86 -8.83
C CYS A 26 -5.49 3.23 -8.55
N TYR A 27 -4.19 3.25 -8.32
CA TYR A 27 -3.36 4.45 -8.25
C TYR A 27 -2.68 4.62 -9.61
N VAL A 28 -3.23 5.53 -10.43
CA VAL A 28 -2.83 5.73 -11.84
C VAL A 28 -1.86 6.89 -11.92
N PHE A 29 -0.61 6.64 -12.33
CA PHE A 29 0.41 7.69 -12.46
C PHE A 29 0.21 8.47 -13.77
N LEU A 30 0.00 9.78 -13.65
CA LEU A 30 -0.41 10.65 -14.76
C LEU A 30 0.69 10.80 -15.82
N GLU A 31 1.95 10.64 -15.41
CA GLU A 31 3.10 10.73 -16.30
C GLU A 31 3.27 9.46 -17.16
N LYS A 32 2.37 8.48 -17.04
CA LYS A 32 2.37 7.21 -17.79
C LYS A 32 3.62 6.35 -17.56
N TYR A 33 4.29 6.55 -16.43
CA TYR A 33 5.36 5.68 -15.96
C TYR A 33 5.31 5.54 -14.44
N LEU A 34 5.71 4.37 -13.94
CA LEU A 34 5.90 4.08 -12.52
C LEU A 34 7.38 3.77 -12.27
N PRO A 35 8.15 4.66 -11.62
CA PRO A 35 9.50 4.34 -11.20
C PRO A 35 9.52 3.12 -10.27
N SER A 36 10.39 2.14 -10.56
CA SER A 36 10.54 0.93 -9.72
C SER A 36 10.70 1.22 -8.22
N PRO A 37 11.50 2.22 -7.80
CA PRO A 37 11.65 2.52 -6.37
C PRO A 37 10.36 2.92 -5.66
N ILE A 38 9.35 3.41 -6.38
CA ILE A 38 8.06 3.76 -5.77
C ILE A 38 7.33 2.50 -5.32
N PHE A 39 7.22 1.52 -6.21
CA PHE A 39 6.54 0.27 -5.90
C PHE A 39 7.32 -0.53 -4.84
N ASP A 40 8.65 -0.59 -4.94
CA ASP A 40 9.48 -1.31 -3.98
C ASP A 40 9.37 -0.72 -2.56
N ARG A 41 9.39 0.62 -2.44
CA ARG A 41 9.21 1.29 -1.14
C ARG A 41 7.80 1.16 -0.59
N LEU A 42 6.78 1.15 -1.46
CA LEU A 42 5.41 0.88 -1.05
C LEU A 42 5.28 -0.55 -0.51
N LEU A 43 5.81 -1.54 -1.21
CA LEU A 43 5.81 -2.93 -0.74
C LEU A 43 6.56 -3.09 0.58
N ALA A 44 7.72 -2.45 0.75
CA ALA A 44 8.45 -2.46 2.01
C ALA A 44 7.61 -1.89 3.17
N ALA A 45 6.87 -0.80 2.93
CA ALA A 45 5.96 -0.24 3.92
C ALA A 45 4.78 -1.19 4.22
N CYS A 46 4.20 -1.84 3.21
CA CYS A 46 3.17 -2.86 3.41
C CYS A 46 3.69 -4.03 4.25
N LEU A 47 4.90 -4.52 3.98
CA LEU A 47 5.55 -5.60 4.72
C LEU A 47 5.81 -5.25 6.19
N ALA A 48 6.06 -3.98 6.48
CA ALA A 48 6.20 -3.50 7.85
C ALA A 48 4.86 -3.42 8.61
N HIS A 49 3.73 -3.45 7.90
CA HIS A 49 2.40 -3.24 8.47
C HIS A 49 1.55 -4.53 8.51
N TRP A 50 1.67 -5.39 7.49
CA TRP A 50 0.92 -6.64 7.38
C TRP A 50 1.84 -7.82 7.03
N PRO A 51 1.62 -9.00 7.63
CA PRO A 51 2.35 -10.21 7.25
C PRO A 51 1.98 -10.66 5.83
N ILE A 52 2.92 -11.29 5.14
CA ILE A 52 2.68 -11.90 3.82
C ILE A 52 1.77 -13.11 3.99
N ALA A 53 0.72 -13.18 3.17
CA ALA A 53 -0.20 -14.29 3.12
C ALA A 53 0.50 -15.58 2.64
N LYS A 54 0.05 -16.73 3.13
CA LYS A 54 0.63 -18.03 2.78
C LYS A 54 -0.36 -18.97 2.11
N LYS A 55 0.10 -19.70 1.10
CA LYS A 55 -0.63 -20.82 0.47
C LYS A 55 0.28 -22.04 0.49
N ASN A 56 -0.15 -23.14 1.12
CA ASN A 56 0.66 -24.37 1.25
C ASN A 56 2.06 -24.12 1.85
N SER A 57 2.16 -23.25 2.87
CA SER A 57 3.40 -22.79 3.50
C SER A 57 4.31 -21.90 2.63
N GLU A 58 3.92 -21.58 1.40
CA GLU A 58 4.65 -20.66 0.53
C GLU A 58 4.14 -19.22 0.70
N ASN A 59 5.06 -18.26 0.78
CA ASN A 59 4.74 -16.84 0.83
C ASN A 59 4.21 -16.36 -0.53
N LEU A 60 3.08 -15.66 -0.52
CA LEU A 60 2.44 -15.11 -1.72
C LEU A 60 3.06 -13.77 -2.12
N ILE A 61 4.35 -13.79 -2.45
CA ILE A 61 5.09 -12.65 -2.97
C ILE A 61 5.74 -13.02 -4.31
N PHE A 62 5.49 -12.21 -5.33
CA PHE A 62 5.92 -12.40 -6.70
C PHE A 62 6.51 -11.09 -7.23
N CYS A 63 7.28 -11.16 -8.32
CA CYS A 63 7.79 -9.96 -8.99
C CYS A 63 6.63 -9.07 -9.44
N GLY A 64 6.35 -7.99 -8.69
CA GLY A 64 5.28 -7.04 -8.98
C GLY A 64 3.91 -7.36 -8.38
N CYS A 65 3.79 -8.36 -7.50
CA CYS A 65 2.55 -8.67 -6.80
C CYS A 65 2.83 -9.22 -5.39
N CYS A 66 2.08 -8.79 -4.39
CA CYS A 66 2.13 -9.34 -3.04
C CYS A 66 0.73 -9.45 -2.46
N VAL A 67 0.48 -10.54 -1.72
CA VAL A 67 -0.74 -10.74 -0.95
C VAL A 67 -0.38 -10.71 0.53
N PHE A 68 -1.13 -9.94 1.31
CA PHE A 68 -0.95 -9.75 2.75
C PHE A 68 -2.18 -10.21 3.51
N ASP A 69 -1.98 -10.75 4.71
CA ASP A 69 -3.08 -11.05 5.63
C ASP A 69 -3.38 -9.79 6.46
N LEU A 70 -4.59 -9.24 6.31
CA LEU A 70 -5.06 -8.11 7.11
C LEU A 70 -5.56 -8.57 8.48
N ASP A 71 -6.26 -9.71 8.49
CA ASP A 71 -6.66 -10.47 9.68
C ASP A 71 -6.93 -11.94 9.30
N LEU A 72 -7.64 -12.68 10.16
CA LEU A 72 -7.99 -14.10 9.92
C LEU A 72 -8.90 -14.34 8.71
N HIS A 73 -9.62 -13.32 8.25
CA HIS A 73 -10.66 -13.40 7.23
C HIS A 73 -10.43 -12.45 6.05
N HIS A 74 -9.51 -11.51 6.15
CA HIS A 74 -9.29 -10.47 5.15
C HIS A 74 -7.87 -10.52 4.62
N SER A 75 -7.75 -10.39 3.30
CA SER A 75 -6.47 -10.32 2.60
C SER A 75 -6.42 -9.08 1.71
N LEU A 76 -5.22 -8.54 1.57
CA LEU A 76 -4.89 -7.41 0.71
C LEU A 76 -4.03 -7.91 -0.44
N THR A 77 -4.44 -7.67 -1.67
CA THR A 77 -3.61 -7.90 -2.86
C THR A 77 -3.13 -6.56 -3.40
N VAL A 78 -1.82 -6.40 -3.52
CA VAL A 78 -1.16 -5.24 -4.12
C VAL A 78 -0.31 -5.70 -5.29
N PHE A 79 -0.51 -5.14 -6.47
CA PHE A 79 0.33 -5.42 -7.62
C PHE A 79 0.45 -4.20 -8.51
N PHE A 80 1.41 -4.19 -9.43
CA PHE A 80 1.51 -3.13 -10.43
C PHE A 80 1.51 -3.69 -11.85
N ARG A 81 1.04 -2.87 -12.78
CA ARG A 81 1.19 -3.12 -14.21
C ARG A 81 1.30 -1.78 -14.92
N GLU A 82 2.29 -1.67 -15.80
CA GLU A 82 2.59 -0.42 -16.52
C GLU A 82 2.82 0.74 -15.53
N HIS A 83 1.92 1.73 -15.51
CA HIS A 83 2.00 2.92 -14.66
C HIS A 83 0.89 2.95 -13.61
N VAL A 84 0.35 1.80 -13.25
CA VAL A 84 -0.79 1.68 -12.34
C VAL A 84 -0.45 0.68 -11.22
N ILE A 85 -0.73 1.08 -9.99
CA ILE A 85 -0.72 0.19 -8.82
C ILE A 85 -2.17 -0.18 -8.52
N PHE A 86 -2.44 -1.46 -8.43
CA PHE A 86 -3.75 -2.03 -8.20
C PHE A 86 -3.82 -2.58 -6.78
N VAL A 87 -4.94 -2.35 -6.13
CA VAL A 87 -5.19 -2.71 -4.74
C VAL A 87 -6.57 -3.34 -4.64
N LYS A 88 -6.64 -4.52 -4.01
CA LYS A 88 -7.89 -5.25 -3.79
C LYS A 88 -7.93 -5.82 -2.39
N VAL A 89 -9.07 -5.68 -1.71
CA VAL A 89 -9.33 -6.36 -0.43
C VAL A 89 -10.32 -7.50 -0.67
N THR A 90 -9.99 -8.67 -0.13
CA THR A 90 -10.82 -9.88 -0.24
C THR A 90 -11.14 -10.41 1.15
N ARG A 91 -12.43 -10.62 1.44
CA ARG A 91 -12.92 -11.33 2.61
C ARG A 91 -13.20 -12.78 2.27
N ILE A 92 -12.73 -13.69 3.11
CA ILE A 92 -12.90 -15.14 3.02
C ILE A 92 -13.62 -15.62 4.28
N GLY A 93 -14.82 -16.20 4.11
CA GLY A 93 -15.61 -16.77 5.20
C GLY A 93 -16.97 -16.10 5.38
N THR A 94 -17.76 -16.63 6.31
CA THR A 94 -19.18 -16.26 6.53
C THR A 94 -19.40 -15.33 7.72
N THR A 95 -18.34 -14.95 8.45
CA THR A 95 -18.47 -14.20 9.71
C THR A 95 -18.69 -12.71 9.46
N GLU A 96 -19.78 -12.18 10.04
CA GLU A 96 -20.20 -10.78 9.98
C GLU A 96 -19.32 -9.81 10.81
N ASN A 97 -18.32 -10.33 11.55
CA ASN A 97 -17.64 -9.57 12.61
C ASN A 97 -16.81 -8.37 12.13
N THR A 98 -16.52 -8.24 10.83
CA THR A 98 -15.83 -7.06 10.30
C THR A 98 -16.33 -6.74 8.89
N LEU A 99 -16.74 -5.49 8.68
CA LEU A 99 -17.17 -4.99 7.39
C LEU A 99 -15.96 -4.84 6.47
N LEU A 100 -16.07 -5.38 5.25
CA LEU A 100 -15.04 -5.26 4.21
C LEU A 100 -14.67 -3.79 3.93
N SER A 101 -15.65 -2.88 4.04
CA SER A 101 -15.45 -1.43 3.88
C SER A 101 -14.45 -0.85 4.89
N LYS A 102 -14.46 -1.30 6.14
CA LYS A 102 -13.52 -0.82 7.17
C LYS A 102 -12.07 -1.08 6.76
N TRP A 103 -11.79 -2.28 6.25
CA TRP A 103 -10.45 -2.62 5.74
C TRP A 103 -10.11 -1.84 4.48
N CYS A 104 -11.07 -1.65 3.58
CA CYS A 104 -10.87 -0.85 2.37
C CYS A 104 -10.51 0.61 2.70
N ILE A 105 -11.18 1.25 3.66
CA ILE A 105 -10.86 2.61 4.13
C ILE A 105 -9.44 2.65 4.70
N ASN A 106 -9.13 1.78 5.67
CA ASN A 106 -7.80 1.74 6.30
C ASN A 106 -6.68 1.51 5.28
N VAL A 107 -6.89 0.59 4.34
CA VAL A 107 -5.94 0.31 3.27
C VAL A 107 -5.79 1.53 2.36
N ASN A 108 -6.88 2.17 1.94
CA ASN A 108 -6.83 3.35 1.08
C ASN A 108 -6.05 4.49 1.75
N GLU A 109 -6.32 4.80 3.01
CA GLU A 109 -5.60 5.81 3.78
C GLU A 109 -4.10 5.49 3.88
N PHE A 110 -3.77 4.24 4.25
CA PHE A 110 -2.40 3.78 4.35
C PHE A 110 -1.64 3.91 3.02
N MET A 111 -2.24 3.42 1.93
CA MET A 111 -1.63 3.39 0.60
C MET A 111 -1.45 4.82 0.06
N THR A 112 -2.47 5.67 0.17
CA THR A 112 -2.44 7.06 -0.27
C THR A 112 -1.39 7.87 0.49
N MET A 113 -1.34 7.74 1.82
CA MET A 113 -0.34 8.41 2.65
C MET A 113 1.07 7.93 2.32
N THR A 114 1.26 6.61 2.16
CA THR A 114 2.57 6.01 1.89
C THR A 114 3.09 6.43 0.52
N LEU A 115 2.26 6.36 -0.51
CA LEU A 115 2.62 6.80 -1.86
C LEU A 115 3.00 8.28 -1.89
N SER A 116 2.22 9.13 -1.22
CA SER A 116 2.51 10.57 -1.13
C SER A 116 3.89 10.84 -0.48
N LYS A 117 4.23 10.10 0.59
CA LYS A 117 5.54 10.20 1.25
C LYS A 117 6.68 9.70 0.35
N VAL A 118 6.48 8.56 -0.30
CA VAL A 118 7.48 7.94 -1.17
C VAL A 118 7.78 8.86 -2.36
N ILE A 119 6.75 9.37 -3.03
CA ILE A 119 6.89 10.32 -4.14
C ILE A 119 7.60 11.60 -3.68
N GLY A 120 7.16 12.20 -2.56
CA GLY A 120 7.77 13.41 -2.02
C GLY A 120 9.26 13.24 -1.68
N SER A 121 9.69 12.03 -1.33
CA SER A 121 11.11 11.73 -1.01
C SER A 121 12.01 11.56 -2.23
N LEU A 122 11.45 11.37 -3.44
CA LEU A 122 12.22 11.10 -4.65
C LEU A 122 12.50 12.37 -5.48
N GLU A 123 12.09 13.55 -4.99
CA GLU A 123 12.22 14.85 -5.68
C GLU A 123 11.66 14.85 -7.12
N HIS A 124 10.78 13.90 -7.43
CA HIS A 124 10.07 13.84 -8.69
C HIS A 124 8.69 14.47 -8.54
N ASN A 125 8.28 15.29 -9.51
CA ASN A 125 6.93 15.84 -9.61
C ASN A 125 5.94 14.81 -10.16
N LEU A 126 5.96 13.59 -9.60
CA LEU A 126 5.05 12.52 -9.98
C LEU A 126 3.68 12.74 -9.34
N ARG A 127 2.64 12.46 -10.11
CA ARG A 127 1.26 12.60 -9.65
C ARG A 127 0.51 11.34 -9.95
N PHE A 128 -0.39 10.98 -9.04
CA PHE A 128 -1.32 9.89 -9.28
C PHE A 128 -2.74 10.36 -9.04
N GLU A 129 -3.67 9.73 -9.74
CA GLU A 129 -5.10 9.83 -9.46
C GLU A 129 -5.65 8.48 -9.00
N LEU A 130 -6.76 8.53 -8.29
CA LEU A 130 -7.50 7.34 -7.87
C LEU A 130 -8.52 6.99 -8.95
N SER A 131 -8.49 5.75 -9.39
CA SER A 131 -9.47 5.15 -10.29
C SER A 131 -9.99 3.84 -9.71
N ILE A 132 -11.15 3.40 -10.17
CA ILE A 132 -11.69 2.08 -9.87
C ILE A 132 -11.80 1.30 -11.17
N GLN A 133 -11.37 0.04 -11.17
CA GLN A 133 -11.53 -0.83 -12.32
C GLN A 133 -12.98 -1.30 -12.45
N CYS A 134 -13.51 -1.24 -13.67
CA CYS A 134 -14.79 -1.83 -14.04
C CYS A 134 -14.86 -3.31 -13.60
N PRO A 135 -15.94 -3.74 -12.93
CA PRO A 135 -16.02 -5.09 -12.35
C PRO A 135 -16.16 -6.20 -13.40
N GLU A 136 -16.71 -5.89 -14.58
CA GLU A 136 -16.80 -6.87 -15.68
C GLU A 136 -15.56 -6.89 -16.57
N PHE A 137 -14.55 -6.07 -16.27
CA PHE A 137 -13.32 -6.10 -17.05
C PHE A 137 -12.53 -7.37 -16.73
N GLU A 138 -12.42 -8.27 -17.72
CA GLU A 138 -11.63 -9.48 -17.58
C GLU A 138 -10.13 -9.17 -17.63
N GLY A 139 -9.48 -9.29 -16.47
CA GLY A 139 -8.04 -9.15 -16.31
C GLY A 139 -7.62 -7.80 -15.72
N TYR A 140 -6.32 -7.54 -15.74
CA TYR A 140 -5.71 -6.37 -15.11
C TYR A 140 -5.06 -5.52 -16.18
N ALA A 141 -5.82 -4.67 -16.85
CA ALA A 141 -5.30 -3.74 -17.84
C ALA A 141 -5.57 -2.30 -17.41
N VAL A 142 -4.88 -1.34 -18.03
CA VAL A 142 -5.15 0.09 -17.84
C VAL A 142 -6.48 0.50 -18.49
N ASN A 143 -7.04 -0.34 -19.35
CA ASN A 143 -8.38 -0.15 -19.90
C ASN A 143 -9.46 -0.43 -18.83
N GLY A 144 -10.60 0.25 -18.94
CA GLY A 144 -11.72 0.05 -18.00
C GLY A 144 -11.50 0.67 -16.62
N LEU A 145 -10.54 1.58 -16.48
CA LEU A 145 -10.35 2.39 -15.28
C LEU A 145 -11.24 3.64 -15.34
N ILE A 146 -11.94 3.92 -14.25
CA ILE A 146 -12.80 5.10 -14.11
C ILE A 146 -12.34 5.89 -12.91
N THR A 147 -11.96 7.14 -13.13
CA THR A 147 -11.49 8.05 -12.08
C THR A 147 -12.57 8.22 -11.00
N VAL A 148 -12.17 8.17 -9.73
CA VAL A 148 -13.07 8.32 -8.57
C VAL A 148 -13.88 9.62 -8.63
N ALA A 149 -13.26 10.70 -9.12
CA ALA A 149 -13.90 12.01 -9.31
C ALA A 149 -15.14 11.99 -10.23
N VAL A 150 -15.29 10.98 -11.08
CA VAL A 150 -16.51 10.79 -11.91
C VAL A 150 -17.66 10.29 -11.03
N PHE A 151 -17.39 9.34 -10.13
CA PHE A 151 -18.38 8.74 -9.24
C PHE A 151 -18.85 9.69 -8.14
N GLU A 152 -18.01 10.62 -7.69
CA GLU A 152 -18.36 11.68 -6.73
C GLU A 152 -19.54 12.57 -7.18
N ARG A 153 -19.85 12.56 -8.48
CA ARG A 153 -21.02 13.28 -9.02
C ARG A 153 -22.33 12.48 -8.87
N ASN A 154 -22.28 11.28 -8.28
CA ASN A 154 -23.38 10.33 -8.21
C ASN A 154 -24.02 10.05 -9.58
N VAL A 155 -23.17 9.98 -10.61
CA VAL A 155 -23.59 9.68 -11.99
C VAL A 155 -23.17 8.27 -12.33
N ASP A 156 -24.12 7.48 -12.81
CA ASP A 156 -23.83 6.15 -13.35
C ASP A 156 -23.11 6.27 -14.70
N VAL A 157 -22.06 5.46 -14.88
CA VAL A 157 -21.10 5.64 -15.97
C VAL A 157 -21.27 4.53 -17.01
N PRO A 158 -21.52 4.85 -18.29
CA PRO A 158 -21.53 3.83 -19.33
C PRO A 158 -20.12 3.29 -19.56
N CYS A 159 -19.97 1.98 -19.55
CA CYS A 159 -18.72 1.28 -19.80
C CYS A 159 -18.75 0.61 -21.17
N HIS A 160 -17.79 0.97 -22.03
CA HIS A 160 -17.65 0.45 -23.39
C HIS A 160 -16.29 -0.26 -23.59
N PHE A 161 -15.63 -0.66 -22.51
CA PHE A 161 -14.26 -1.19 -22.53
C PHE A 161 -14.18 -2.72 -22.72
N HIS A 162 -15.32 -3.39 -22.86
CA HIS A 162 -15.46 -4.84 -23.06
C HIS A 162 -16.61 -5.09 -24.08
N HIS A 163 -16.89 -6.36 -24.38
CA HIS A 163 -17.78 -6.73 -25.48
C HIS A 163 -19.24 -6.29 -25.27
N ASP A 164 -19.73 -6.29 -24.03
CA ASP A 164 -21.13 -6.00 -23.71
C ASP A 164 -21.22 -4.66 -22.96
N SER A 165 -21.71 -3.61 -23.62
CA SER A 165 -21.87 -2.31 -22.96
C SER A 165 -22.80 -2.42 -21.74
N HIS A 166 -22.35 -1.90 -20.60
CA HIS A 166 -23.13 -1.87 -19.37
C HIS A 166 -23.04 -0.51 -18.68
N VAL A 167 -23.86 -0.34 -17.65
CA VAL A 167 -23.85 0.86 -16.80
C VAL A 167 -23.22 0.50 -15.46
N ILE A 168 -22.20 1.25 -15.07
CA ILE A 168 -21.53 1.12 -13.79
C ILE A 168 -22.24 2.01 -12.79
N ILE A 169 -22.81 1.36 -11.77
CA ILE A 169 -23.56 2.03 -10.71
C ILE A 169 -22.57 2.66 -9.73
N SER A 170 -22.58 4.00 -9.62
CA SER A 170 -21.58 4.73 -8.81
C SER A 170 -21.53 4.24 -7.36
N ARG A 171 -22.71 4.09 -6.74
CA ARG A 171 -22.86 3.63 -5.36
C ARG A 171 -22.21 2.27 -5.13
N ASP A 172 -22.36 1.34 -6.07
CA ASP A 172 -21.78 0.00 -5.95
C ASP A 172 -20.25 0.00 -6.06
N MET A 173 -19.69 0.93 -6.83
CA MET A 173 -18.24 1.06 -6.95
C MET A 173 -17.61 1.71 -5.72
N LEU A 174 -18.28 2.71 -5.15
CA LEU A 174 -17.78 3.50 -4.03
C LEU A 174 -18.02 2.85 -2.65
N LYS A 175 -19.03 1.98 -2.50
CA LYS A 175 -19.48 1.47 -1.18
C LYS A 175 -18.39 0.89 -0.27
N PHE A 176 -17.29 0.38 -0.84
CA PHE A 176 -16.19 -0.17 -0.06
C PHE A 176 -15.12 0.87 0.26
N TRP A 177 -14.67 1.64 -0.73
CA TRP A 177 -13.51 2.52 -0.62
C TRP A 177 -13.84 3.93 -0.13
N PHE A 178 -15.09 4.37 -0.34
CA PHE A 178 -15.59 5.71 -0.05
C PHE A 178 -17.05 5.66 0.47
N PRO A 179 -17.33 4.98 1.59
CA PRO A 179 -18.70 4.86 2.10
C PRO A 179 -19.25 6.21 2.61
N GLU A 180 -20.52 6.50 2.28
CA GLU A 180 -21.21 7.77 2.56
C GLU A 180 -21.23 8.19 4.04
N GLU A 181 -21.11 7.24 4.96
CA GLU A 181 -21.17 7.50 6.41
C GLU A 181 -19.92 8.24 6.95
N GLU A 182 -18.82 8.31 6.17
CA GLU A 182 -17.63 9.12 6.49
C GLU A 182 -17.48 10.36 5.58
N THR A 183 -18.25 10.46 4.49
CA THR A 183 -18.11 11.54 3.49
C THR A 183 -18.70 12.88 3.89
N GLY A 184 -19.33 12.98 5.07
CA GLY A 184 -19.65 14.27 5.70
C GLY A 184 -18.43 15.17 5.97
N LYS A 185 -17.20 14.65 5.75
CA LYS A 185 -15.92 15.35 5.86
C LYS A 185 -14.95 15.09 4.69
N LEU A 186 -15.42 14.79 3.48
CA LEU A 186 -14.54 14.79 2.31
C LEU A 186 -14.20 16.24 1.92
N THR A 187 -13.23 16.84 2.60
CA THR A 187 -12.42 17.90 2.01
C THR A 187 -11.67 17.31 0.83
N LYS A 188 -11.90 17.88 -0.36
CA LYS A 188 -11.17 17.59 -1.60
C LYS A 188 -9.71 17.18 -1.34
N PRO A 189 -9.24 16.02 -1.81
CA PRO A 189 -7.82 15.77 -1.89
C PRO A 189 -7.26 16.55 -3.10
N GLU A 190 -7.26 17.87 -3.04
CA GLU A 190 -6.32 18.66 -3.83
C GLU A 190 -4.98 18.58 -3.08
N GLY A 191 -4.16 17.60 -3.45
CA GLY A 191 -2.77 17.47 -2.99
C GLY A 191 -1.91 18.60 -3.54
N VAL A 192 -2.15 19.83 -3.10
CA VAL A 192 -1.25 20.98 -3.24
C VAL A 192 -0.82 21.35 -1.83
N ILE A 193 0.28 20.76 -1.36
CA ILE A 193 0.92 21.22 -0.13
C ILE A 193 1.78 22.44 -0.51
N SER A 194 1.33 23.63 -0.10
CA SER A 194 2.16 24.84 -0.20
C SER A 194 3.39 24.70 0.72
N LYS A 195 4.54 25.19 0.25
CA LYS A 195 5.87 25.01 0.83
C LYS A 195 6.04 25.53 2.28
N GLU A 196 5.08 26.25 2.83
CA GLU A 196 5.26 27.02 4.07
C GLU A 196 4.99 26.22 5.35
N HIS A 197 4.15 25.17 5.31
CA HIS A 197 3.83 24.35 6.51
C HIS A 197 4.86 23.25 6.83
N VAL A 198 5.82 23.01 5.93
CA VAL A 198 6.86 21.98 6.07
C VAL A 198 8.06 22.50 6.90
N SER A 199 8.19 23.81 7.11
CA SER A 199 9.40 24.38 7.73
C SER A 199 9.49 24.19 9.25
N SER A 200 8.37 24.22 9.99
CA SER A 200 8.41 24.26 11.47
C SER A 200 8.59 22.88 12.12
N THR A 201 7.98 21.82 11.57
CA THR A 201 8.11 20.44 12.08
C THR A 201 9.42 19.76 11.66
N TYR A 202 10.05 20.21 10.57
CA TYR A 202 11.33 19.67 10.08
C TYR A 202 12.53 20.15 10.91
N SER A 203 12.47 21.36 11.49
CA SER A 203 13.55 21.90 12.34
C SER A 203 13.78 21.10 13.63
N GLN A 204 12.73 20.50 14.19
CA GLN A 204 12.84 19.67 15.41
C GLN A 204 13.32 18.24 15.11
N LYS A 205 12.90 17.63 14.01
CA LYS A 205 13.32 16.27 13.62
C LYS A 205 14.75 16.20 13.05
N ALA A 206 15.19 17.24 12.33
CA ALA A 206 16.57 17.33 11.85
C ALA A 206 17.58 17.46 13.00
N LYS A 207 17.24 18.20 14.07
CA LYS A 207 18.06 18.29 15.28
C LYS A 207 18.24 16.94 15.97
N LEU A 208 17.19 16.11 16.01
CA LEU A 208 17.27 14.77 16.61
C LEU A 208 18.21 13.84 15.80
N HIS A 209 18.11 13.88 14.47
CA HIS A 209 18.95 13.07 13.58
C HIS A 209 20.45 13.47 13.68
N GLN A 210 20.74 14.75 13.88
CA GLN A 210 22.11 15.25 13.99
C GLN A 210 22.75 15.02 15.37
N ILE A 211 21.93 14.88 16.43
CA ILE A 211 22.39 14.47 17.77
C ILE A 211 22.75 12.97 17.78
N VAL A 212 21.98 12.14 17.09
CA VAL A 212 22.20 10.68 16.99
C VAL A 212 23.45 10.34 16.18
N LEU A 213 23.76 11.10 15.13
CA LEU A 213 24.95 10.89 14.30
C LEU A 213 26.28 11.28 14.99
N ASN A 214 26.25 12.12 16.01
CA ASN A 214 27.45 12.69 16.65
C ASN A 214 27.80 12.10 18.02
N ARG A 215 27.03 11.15 18.55
CA ARG A 215 27.28 10.53 19.88
C ARG A 215 27.52 9.03 19.76
N ARG A 216 28.50 8.49 20.51
CA ARG A 216 28.70 7.04 20.62
C ARG A 216 27.52 6.43 21.37
N LEU A 217 26.98 5.31 20.86
CA LEU A 217 25.80 4.60 21.39
C LEU A 217 25.75 4.44 22.93
N PRO A 218 26.87 4.19 23.65
CA PRO A 218 26.84 4.03 25.11
C PRO A 218 26.44 5.30 25.88
N ASP A 219 26.64 6.49 25.31
CA ASP A 219 26.29 7.77 25.94
C ASP A 219 24.82 8.16 25.70
N LEU A 220 24.17 7.54 24.70
CA LEU A 220 22.77 7.81 24.34
C LEU A 220 21.78 7.11 25.28
N VAL A 221 22.19 5.99 25.88
CA VAL A 221 21.34 5.12 26.71
C VAL A 221 21.10 5.70 28.12
N LYS A 222 21.87 6.70 28.55
CA LYS A 222 21.70 7.34 29.87
C LYS A 222 20.61 8.41 29.92
N ASP A 223 20.22 8.98 28.77
CA ASP A 223 19.36 10.17 28.69
C ASP A 223 18.02 9.93 27.98
N LEU A 224 17.75 8.71 27.48
CA LEU A 224 16.53 8.38 26.73
C LEU A 224 15.74 7.28 27.42
N ASP A 225 14.41 7.43 27.45
CA ASP A 225 13.54 6.39 28.00
C ASP A 225 13.60 5.09 27.15
N PHE A 226 13.31 3.98 27.81
CA PHE A 226 13.44 2.65 27.24
C PHE A 226 12.49 2.40 26.04
N GLN A 227 11.37 3.13 25.97
CA GLN A 227 10.41 3.02 24.85
C GLN A 227 10.92 3.70 23.59
N THR A 228 11.64 4.80 23.73
CA THR A 228 12.22 5.54 22.60
C THR A 228 13.39 4.77 21.99
N VAL A 229 14.17 4.08 22.82
CA VAL A 229 15.28 3.23 22.38
C VAL A 229 14.80 1.95 21.67
N SER A 230 13.69 1.33 22.12
CA SER A 230 13.18 0.10 21.50
C SER A 230 12.64 0.30 20.09
N VAL A 231 11.97 1.42 19.82
CA VAL A 231 11.46 1.78 18.48
C VAL A 231 12.63 2.04 17.51
N TYR A 232 13.73 2.61 17.98
CA TYR A 232 14.89 2.89 17.14
C TYR A 232 15.72 1.63 16.84
N ILE A 233 15.85 0.71 17.80
CA ILE A 233 16.55 -0.57 17.60
C ILE A 233 15.76 -1.48 16.64
N GLN A 234 14.43 -1.56 16.77
CA GLN A 234 13.60 -2.32 15.84
C GLN A 234 13.68 -1.81 14.40
N GLN A 235 13.88 -0.51 14.20
CA GLN A 235 14.06 0.05 12.86
C GLN A 235 15.48 -0.16 12.30
N LYS A 236 16.51 -0.24 13.15
CA LYS A 236 17.90 -0.46 12.69
C LYS A 236 18.20 -1.92 12.38
N GLU A 237 17.61 -2.87 13.12
CA GLU A 237 17.72 -4.31 12.85
C GLU A 237 17.10 -4.71 11.49
N LEU A 238 16.17 -3.90 10.97
CA LEU A 238 15.59 -4.07 9.65
C LEU A 238 16.47 -3.55 8.49
N PHE A 239 17.51 -2.75 8.77
CA PHE A 239 18.39 -2.17 7.75
C PHE A 239 19.78 -2.82 7.66
N ASP A 240 20.29 -3.43 8.72
CA ASP A 240 21.62 -4.05 8.74
C ASP A 240 21.54 -5.59 8.72
N HIS A 241 21.14 -6.16 7.57
CA HIS A 241 21.44 -7.57 7.23
C HIS A 241 22.65 -7.66 6.28
N VAL A 242 23.69 -6.87 6.57
CA VAL A 242 25.06 -7.12 6.10
C VAL A 242 25.90 -7.45 7.32
N THR A 243 26.38 -8.71 7.35
CA THR A 243 27.46 -9.28 8.19
C THR A 243 27.23 -9.41 9.71
N MET A 244 26.26 -10.23 10.13
CA MET A 244 26.30 -10.91 11.44
C MET A 244 27.25 -12.13 11.46
N ARG A 245 27.78 -12.54 10.30
CA ARG A 245 28.74 -13.66 10.18
C ARG A 245 30.15 -13.28 10.67
N ASP A 246 30.56 -12.03 10.46
CA ASP A 246 31.92 -11.58 10.80
C ASP A 246 32.10 -11.28 12.31
N ILE A 247 31.01 -11.08 13.05
CA ILE A 247 31.03 -10.81 14.50
C ILE A 247 31.07 -12.11 15.32
N LEU A 248 30.52 -13.21 14.79
CA LEU A 248 30.53 -14.52 15.46
C LEU A 248 31.85 -15.28 15.25
N GLU A 249 32.60 -15.03 14.17
CA GLU A 249 33.90 -15.66 13.93
C GLU A 249 35.06 -15.00 14.68
N GLN A 250 34.89 -13.79 15.23
CA GLN A 250 35.91 -13.12 16.06
C GLN A 250 35.82 -13.43 17.57
N ARG A 251 34.84 -14.24 18.01
CA ARG A 251 34.70 -14.64 19.43
C ARG A 251 35.18 -16.06 19.75
N THR A 252 35.62 -16.84 18.77
CA THR A 252 36.11 -18.22 18.96
C THR A 252 37.61 -18.39 18.69
N SER A 253 38.36 -17.31 18.48
CA SER A 253 39.82 -17.37 18.25
C SER A 253 40.68 -16.61 19.28
N THR A 254 40.14 -16.39 20.48
CA THR A 254 40.94 -15.95 21.64
C THR A 254 40.54 -16.78 22.86
N GLU A 255 40.98 -18.04 22.84
CA GLU A 255 41.49 -18.74 24.03
C GLU A 255 43.02 -18.81 23.91
#